data_AF-A0A9D1GC76-F1
#
_entry.id   AF-A0A9D1GC76-F1
#
_cell.length_a   1.000
_cell.length_b   1.000
_cell.length_c   1.000
_cell.angle_alpha   90.00
_cell.angle_beta   90.00
_cell.angle_gamma   90.00
#
_symmetry.space_group_name_H-M   'P 1'
#
loop_
_entity.id
_entity.type
_entity.pdbx_description
1 polymer ?
#
loop_
_entity_poly.entity_id
_entity_poly.type
_entity_poly.pdbx_seq_one_letter_code
_entity_poly.pdbx_strand_id
1 'polypeptide(L)'
;MTNEENTKRWDEYFIPGTDVLKNKLGITNKEELKDKETEITFEKLIELYQYPIDMDFGVEHLRAIHYYLFSDIYYFAGCNRIVYMEKNNSYFSPVEEIDYRLD
;
A
#
# COMPACT_ATOMS: atom_id res chain seq x y z
N MET A 1 9.80 16.79 -5.87
CA MET A 1 10.83 15.73 -5.82
C MET A 1 11.37 15.45 -7.22
N THR A 2 12.68 15.23 -7.38
CA THR A 2 13.31 14.87 -8.67
C THR A 2 13.07 13.40 -9.03
N ASN A 3 13.34 13.00 -10.29
CA ASN A 3 13.24 11.59 -10.69
C ASN A 3 14.21 10.70 -9.90
N GLU A 4 15.42 11.19 -9.63
CA GLU A 4 16.45 10.46 -8.87
C GLU A 4 16.02 10.26 -7.39
N GLU A 5 15.49 11.32 -6.77
CA GLU A 5 14.94 11.25 -5.41
C GLU A 5 13.75 10.29 -5.34
N ASN A 6 12.87 10.29 -6.35
CA ASN A 6 11.74 9.38 -6.42
C ASN A 6 12.18 7.92 -6.54
N THR A 7 13.15 7.64 -7.42
CA THR A 7 13.73 6.29 -7.56
C THR A 7 14.33 5.80 -6.25
N LYS A 8 15.08 6.66 -5.55
CA LYS A 8 15.65 6.29 -4.25
C LYS A 8 14.59 5.93 -3.21
N ARG A 9 13.44 6.63 -3.19
CA ARG A 9 12.32 6.29 -2.30
C ARG A 9 11.63 4.99 -2.69
N TRP A 10 11.61 4.64 -3.97
CA TRP A 10 11.12 3.32 -4.42
C TRP A 10 11.95 2.18 -3.85
N ASP A 11 13.27 2.34 -3.71
CA ASP A 11 14.16 1.33 -3.11
C ASP A 11 13.80 1.01 -1.64
N GLU A 12 13.08 1.90 -0.96
CA GLU A 12 12.58 1.63 0.40
C GLU A 12 11.49 0.56 0.41
N TYR A 13 10.70 0.45 -0.67
CA TYR A 13 9.60 -0.50 -0.81
C TYR A 13 10.04 -1.90 -1.23
N PHE A 14 11.18 -2.05 -1.93
CA PHE A 14 11.59 -3.34 -2.52
C PHE A 14 12.68 -4.05 -1.73
N ILE A 15 12.64 -5.38 -1.70
CA ILE A 15 13.74 -6.19 -1.18
C ILE A 15 15.01 -5.83 -1.98
N PRO A 16 16.14 -5.50 -1.31
CA PRO A 16 17.33 -4.98 -2.00
C PRO A 16 17.77 -5.86 -3.17
N GLY A 17 17.93 -5.25 -4.34
CA GLY A 17 18.35 -5.94 -5.57
C GLY A 17 17.23 -6.68 -6.32
N THR A 18 15.97 -6.47 -5.94
CA THR A 18 14.80 -7.10 -6.58
C THR A 18 13.69 -6.07 -6.86
N ASP A 19 12.66 -6.49 -7.59
CA ASP A 19 11.41 -5.75 -7.79
C ASP A 19 10.26 -6.30 -6.91
N VAL A 20 10.59 -7.09 -5.88
CA VAL A 20 9.63 -7.70 -4.96
C VAL A 20 9.50 -6.83 -3.72
N LEU A 21 8.26 -6.49 -3.34
CA LEU A 21 8.00 -5.62 -2.19
C LEU A 21 8.50 -6.26 -0.89
N LYS A 22 9.13 -5.47 -0.02
CA LYS A 22 9.45 -5.87 1.36
C LYS A 22 8.14 -6.20 2.07
N ASN A 23 8.03 -7.45 2.49
CA ASN A 23 6.84 -7.97 3.14
C ASN A 23 7.20 -8.69 4.44
N LYS A 24 6.22 -8.85 5.32
CA LYS A 24 6.33 -9.52 6.62
C LYS A 24 6.32 -11.05 6.50
N LEU A 25 5.93 -11.57 5.34
CA LEU A 25 5.87 -13.01 5.05
C LEU A 25 7.24 -13.60 4.69
N GLY A 26 8.24 -12.76 4.44
CA GLY A 26 9.58 -13.19 4.04
C GLY A 26 9.65 -13.74 2.61
N ILE A 27 8.62 -13.51 1.79
CA ILE A 27 8.52 -14.04 0.43
C ILE A 27 9.38 -13.20 -0.52
N THR A 28 10.25 -13.86 -1.29
CA THR A 28 11.14 -13.22 -2.28
C THR A 28 10.75 -13.52 -3.73
N ASN A 29 9.76 -14.39 -3.95
CA ASN A 29 9.20 -14.67 -5.26
C ASN A 29 7.97 -13.79 -5.53
N LYS A 30 7.95 -13.14 -6.69
CA LYS A 30 6.90 -12.18 -7.06
C LYS A 30 5.52 -12.81 -7.24
N GLU A 31 5.45 -13.98 -7.87
CA GLU A 31 4.18 -14.69 -8.10
C GLU A 31 3.63 -15.26 -6.79
N GLU A 32 4.50 -15.86 -5.97
CA GLU A 32 4.13 -16.35 -4.65
C GLU A 32 3.62 -15.23 -3.73
N LEU A 33 4.28 -14.06 -3.75
CA LEU A 33 3.83 -12.91 -2.97
C LEU A 33 2.45 -12.43 -3.43
N LYS A 34 2.21 -12.39 -4.74
CA LYS A 34 0.92 -11.99 -5.31
C LYS A 34 -0.20 -12.97 -4.90
N ASP A 35 0.07 -14.26 -4.97
CA ASP A 35 -0.91 -15.29 -4.60
C ASP A 35 -1.24 -15.20 -3.11
N LYS A 36 -0.22 -15.06 -2.24
CA LYS A 36 -0.41 -14.89 -0.80
C LYS A 36 -1.07 -13.58 -0.41
N GLU A 37 -0.74 -12.48 -1.07
CA GLU A 37 -1.44 -11.21 -0.89
C GLU A 37 -2.93 -11.36 -1.23
N THR A 38 -3.24 -11.98 -2.37
CA THR A 38 -4.63 -12.18 -2.83
C THR A 38 -5.41 -13.04 -1.84
N GLU A 39 -4.85 -14.15 -1.38
CA GLU A 39 -5.46 -15.06 -0.39
C GLU A 39 -5.80 -14.31 0.91
N ILE A 40 -4.80 -13.66 1.53
CA ILE A 40 -4.96 -12.97 2.82
C ILE A 40 -5.95 -11.80 2.70
N THR A 41 -5.81 -10.97 1.66
CA THR A 41 -6.67 -9.79 1.50
C THR A 41 -8.12 -10.16 1.19
N PHE A 42 -8.36 -11.28 0.50
CA PHE A 42 -9.70 -11.77 0.23
C PHE A 42 -10.41 -12.23 1.50
N GLU A 43 -9.74 -12.98 2.37
CA GLU A 43 -10.30 -13.40 3.66
C GLU A 43 -10.64 -12.19 4.53
N LYS A 44 -9.73 -11.22 4.63
CA LYS A 44 -9.96 -9.98 5.35
C LYS A 44 -11.09 -9.16 4.75
N LEU A 45 -11.23 -9.12 3.44
CA LEU A 45 -12.33 -8.41 2.80
C LEU A 45 -13.69 -9.02 3.16
N ILE A 46 -13.79 -10.36 3.26
CA ILE A 46 -15.00 -11.04 3.72
C ILE A 46 -15.31 -10.67 5.18
N GLU A 47 -14.30 -10.66 6.05
CA GLU A 47 -14.47 -10.29 7.45
C GLU A 47 -14.91 -8.82 7.59
N LEU A 48 -14.27 -7.91 6.87
CA LEU A 48 -14.62 -6.49 6.86
C LEU A 48 -16.04 -6.23 6.33
N TYR A 49 -16.53 -7.07 5.40
CA TYR A 49 -17.91 -6.98 4.93
C TYR A 49 -18.92 -7.40 6.00
N GLN A 50 -18.60 -8.40 6.82
CA GLN A 50 -19.45 -8.87 7.92
C GLN A 50 -19.37 -7.96 9.15
N TYR A 51 -18.18 -7.44 9.44
CA TYR A 51 -17.86 -6.61 10.58
C TYR A 51 -17.12 -5.35 10.09
N PRO A 52 -17.86 -4.36 9.55
CA PRO A 52 -17.26 -3.12 9.08
C PRO A 52 -16.53 -2.38 10.20
N ILE A 53 -15.48 -1.64 9.83
CA ILE A 53 -14.84 -0.69 10.73
C ILE A 53 -15.85 0.44 10.99
N ASP A 54 -16.31 0.54 12.24
CA ASP A 54 -17.26 1.57 12.66
C ASP A 54 -16.54 2.91 12.84
N MET A 55 -16.49 3.70 11.78
CA MET A 55 -15.85 5.01 11.72
C MET A 55 -16.53 5.89 10.66
N ASP A 56 -16.53 7.20 10.89
CA ASP A 56 -17.00 8.18 9.91
C ASP A 56 -16.24 8.06 8.59
N PHE A 57 -16.94 8.22 7.48
CA PHE A 57 -16.31 8.18 6.15
C PHE A 57 -15.34 9.36 6.00
N GLY A 58 -14.05 9.05 5.80
CA GLY A 58 -12.98 10.03 5.68
C GLY A 58 -11.61 9.37 5.51
N VAL A 59 -10.55 10.18 5.52
CA VAL A 59 -9.17 9.71 5.32
C VAL A 59 -8.75 8.68 6.37
N GLU A 60 -9.13 8.86 7.63
CA GLU A 60 -8.81 7.93 8.70
C GLU A 60 -9.50 6.58 8.49
N HIS A 61 -10.73 6.57 7.99
CA HIS A 61 -11.43 5.33 7.66
C HIS A 61 -10.77 4.64 6.46
N LEU A 62 -10.35 5.37 5.42
CA LEU A 62 -9.60 4.80 4.31
C LEU A 62 -8.27 4.19 4.77
N ARG A 63 -7.53 4.88 5.64
CA ARG A 63 -6.29 4.39 6.25
C ARG A 63 -6.53 3.16 7.11
N ALA A 64 -7.62 3.12 7.88
CA ALA A 64 -8.00 1.98 8.70
C ALA A 64 -8.33 0.75 7.84
N ILE A 65 -9.08 0.92 6.74
CA ILE A 65 -9.35 -0.16 5.77
C ILE A 65 -8.03 -0.67 5.16
N HIS A 66 -7.17 0.23 4.69
CA HIS A 66 -5.87 -0.14 4.11
C HIS A 66 -4.96 -0.84 5.13
N TYR A 67 -4.93 -0.37 6.37
CA TYR A 67 -4.23 -1.04 7.46
C TYR A 67 -4.78 -2.45 7.65
N TYR A 68 -6.09 -2.58 7.82
CA TYR A 68 -6.73 -3.86 8.10
C TYR A 68 -6.41 -4.89 7.01
N LEU A 69 -6.61 -4.54 5.73
CA LEU A 69 -6.38 -5.46 4.61
C LEU A 69 -4.91 -5.91 4.48
N PHE A 70 -3.95 -5.02 4.75
CA PHE A 70 -2.54 -5.26 4.40
C PHE A 70 -1.59 -5.39 5.59
N SER A 71 -2.06 -5.24 6.84
CA SER A 71 -1.22 -5.21 8.05
C SER A 71 -0.32 -6.43 8.21
N ASP A 72 -0.76 -7.59 7.74
CA ASP A 72 -0.05 -8.86 7.92
C ASP A 72 0.97 -9.09 6.80
N ILE A 73 0.91 -8.29 5.74
CA ILE A 73 1.72 -8.44 4.52
C ILE A 73 2.77 -7.33 4.46
N TYR A 74 2.39 -6.07 4.69
CA TYR A 74 3.26 -4.92 4.43
C TYR A 74 3.53 -4.06 5.66
N TYR A 75 4.72 -3.49 5.72
CA TYR A 75 5.13 -2.57 6.80
C TYR A 75 4.48 -1.19 6.68
N PHE A 76 4.12 -0.78 5.47
CA PHE A 76 3.50 0.52 5.19
C PHE A 76 1.96 0.48 5.24
N ALA A 77 1.36 -0.64 5.66
CA ALA A 77 -0.10 -0.76 5.74
C ALA A 77 -0.68 0.39 6.59
N GLY A 78 -1.76 1.02 6.09
CA GLY A 78 -2.37 2.22 6.67
C GLY A 78 -1.64 3.55 6.41
N CYS A 79 -0.45 3.56 5.81
CA CYS A 79 0.30 4.79 5.54
C CYS A 79 0.10 5.29 4.10
N ASN A 80 0.20 6.61 3.92
CA ASN A 80 0.28 7.22 2.60
C ASN A 80 1.61 6.87 1.92
N ARG A 81 1.61 6.82 0.59
CA ARG A 81 2.83 6.60 -0.19
C ARG A 81 3.78 7.78 -0.11
N ILE A 82 5.08 7.50 -0.19
CA ILE A 82 6.15 8.50 -0.20
C ILE A 82 6.77 8.73 -1.59
N VAL A 83 6.28 8.01 -2.60
CA VAL A 83 6.76 8.01 -3.99
C VAL A 83 5.71 8.59 -4.94
N TYR A 84 6.12 9.24 -6.03
CA TYR A 84 5.25 9.55 -7.16
C TYR A 84 4.91 8.28 -7.94
N MET A 85 3.67 8.22 -8.41
CA MET A 85 3.14 7.09 -9.16
C MET A 85 2.39 7.58 -10.40
N GLU A 86 2.39 6.74 -11.43
CA GLU A 86 1.54 6.89 -12.60
C GLU A 86 0.97 5.52 -13.00
N LYS A 87 -0.14 5.53 -13.74
CA LYS A 87 -0.71 4.34 -14.35
C LYS A 87 -1.31 4.71 -15.69
N ASN A 88 -0.95 4.00 -16.75
CA ASN A 88 -1.46 4.24 -18.11
C ASN A 88 -1.34 5.71 -18.56
N ASN A 89 -0.17 6.33 -18.34
CA ASN A 89 0.12 7.75 -18.61
C ASN A 89 -0.75 8.75 -17.82
N SER A 90 -1.40 8.31 -16.74
CA SER A 90 -2.11 9.16 -15.80
C SER A 90 -1.33 9.25 -14.49
N TYR A 91 -0.91 10.46 -14.13
CA TYR A 91 -0.24 10.72 -12.87
C TYR A 91 -1.24 10.76 -11.72
N PHE A 92 -0.91 10.10 -10.61
CA PHE A 92 -1.63 10.29 -9.36
C PHE A 92 -1.21 11.61 -8.69
N SER A 93 -1.93 12.04 -7.66
CA SER A 93 -1.63 13.28 -6.92
C SER A 93 -0.17 13.35 -6.46
N PRO A 94 0.50 14.52 -6.52
CA PRO A 94 1.82 14.67 -5.93
C PRO A 94 1.83 14.24 -4.46
N VAL A 95 2.91 13.58 -4.00
CA VAL A 95 3.07 13.10 -2.61
C VAL A 95 2.83 14.23 -1.60
N GLU A 96 3.33 15.42 -1.90
CA GLU A 96 3.22 16.61 -1.06
C GLU A 96 1.77 17.12 -0.90
N GLU A 97 0.87 16.70 -1.80
CA GLU A 97 -0.53 17.12 -1.81
C GLU A 97 -1.47 16.04 -1.30
N ILE A 98 -0.99 14.82 -0.97
CA ILE A 98 -1.88 13.71 -0.60
C ILE A 98 -2.70 14.07 0.64
N ASP A 99 -2.05 14.50 1.73
CA ASP A 99 -2.75 14.83 2.97
C ASP A 99 -3.70 16.02 2.76
N TYR A 100 -3.20 17.09 2.13
CA TYR A 100 -4.01 18.28 1.84
C TYR A 100 -5.26 18.00 0.99
N ARG A 101 -5.20 17.02 0.08
CA ARG A 101 -6.33 16.65 -0.79
C ARG A 101 -7.28 15.63 -0.16
N LEU A 102 -6.89 15.03 0.96
CA LEU A 102 -7.70 14.04 1.68
C LEU A 102 -8.40 14.63 2.91
N ASP A 103 -8.03 15.85 3.32
CA ASP A 103 -8.78 16.71 4.25
C ASP A 103 -9.97 17.41 3.57
#